data_AF-A0A2A6HV73-F1
#
_entry.id   AF-A0A2A6HV73-F1
#
_cell.length_a   1.000
_cell.length_b   1.000
_cell.length_c   1.000
_cell.angle_alpha   90.00
_cell.angle_beta   90.00
_cell.angle_gamma   90.00
#
_symmetry.space_group_name_H-M   'P 1'
#
loop_
_entity.id
_entity.type
_entity.pdbx_description
1 polymer ?
#
loop_
_entity_poly.entity_id
_entity_poly.type
_entity_poly.pdbx_seq_one_letter_code
_entity_poly.pdbx_strand_id
1 'polypeptide(L)'
;MGLLMADDIHERKLATYISKDSACLSACAYMFLAGVERKVDGKLGVHQISSDTSDLVGAQLTISDIIDVLNRFDTPVDVLSVMFKTPPNDMHVFTPEEIERYKLNRTGDGSKPSAAGTSAAPDTSPPAPNATSTTESTAQPVTPEQPRSIETTVGTTPTPQTQAKLSTIEEFTKRPNRIAVYTGLDLFGDDISSIRASDAAECAQSCLVMNGQCKAFTFNANPKITKGPNCFLKSSAGRADGNSVAFSGRFLSGADADPPTFALGTIDPQSALFHDVDFRGGDLSPRPHSTAKTPLDCRLACVDDNRCMAFSYNYAKKQCWLKGSVGTPMPGKGMVSGFKKFQNFSPAKIISLN
;
A
#
# COMPACT_ATOMS: atom_id res chain seq x y z
N MET A 1 1.29 26.89 25.19
CA MET A 1 1.81 26.74 23.81
C MET A 1 1.30 25.48 23.12
N GLY A 2 1.76 24.26 23.47
CA GLY A 2 1.42 23.03 22.73
C GLY A 2 -0.07 22.80 22.45
N LEU A 3 -0.95 23.04 23.45
CA LEU A 3 -2.40 22.92 23.29
C LEU A 3 -3.01 23.86 22.22
N LEU A 4 -2.42 25.03 21.97
CA LEU A 4 -2.88 25.96 20.91
C LEU A 4 -2.58 25.43 19.50
N MET A 5 -1.47 24.69 19.34
CA MET A 5 -1.15 24.02 18.07
C MET A 5 -2.04 22.78 17.88
N ALA A 6 -2.38 22.09 18.96
CA ALA A 6 -3.36 21.00 18.93
C ALA A 6 -4.76 21.52 18.51
N ASP A 7 -5.21 22.66 19.05
CA ASP A 7 -6.51 23.24 18.65
C ASP A 7 -6.55 23.64 17.16
N ASP A 8 -5.47 24.24 16.64
CA ASP A 8 -5.33 24.60 15.22
C ASP A 8 -5.33 23.35 14.29
N ILE A 9 -4.69 22.25 14.71
CA ILE A 9 -4.73 20.95 14.02
C ILE A 9 -6.18 20.42 13.95
N HIS A 10 -6.93 20.53 15.05
CA HIS A 10 -8.31 20.05 15.15
C HIS A 10 -9.27 20.88 14.30
N GLU A 11 -9.24 22.21 14.44
CA GLU A 11 -10.13 23.14 13.72
C GLU A 11 -9.91 23.11 12.20
N ARG A 12 -8.66 22.97 11.75
CA ARG A 12 -8.33 22.75 10.33
C ARG A 12 -8.62 21.32 9.84
N LYS A 13 -9.07 20.43 10.73
CA LYS A 13 -9.39 19.02 10.47
C LYS A 13 -8.24 18.23 9.85
N LEU A 14 -7.01 18.50 10.32
CA LEU A 14 -5.81 17.86 9.79
C LEU A 14 -5.71 16.40 10.22
N ALA A 15 -5.02 15.61 9.40
CA ALA A 15 -4.56 14.27 9.73
C ALA A 15 -3.31 14.31 10.61
N THR A 16 -3.18 13.36 11.52
CA THR A 16 -1.98 13.17 12.35
C THR A 16 -1.41 11.76 12.19
N TYR A 17 -0.10 11.66 12.03
CA TYR A 17 0.59 10.41 11.75
C TYR A 17 1.94 10.34 12.45
N ILE A 18 2.22 9.21 13.09
CA ILE A 18 3.51 8.89 13.72
C ILE A 18 4.14 7.77 12.91
N SER A 19 5.19 8.08 12.15
CA SER A 19 5.91 7.10 11.34
C SER A 19 6.71 6.12 12.20
N LYS A 20 6.94 4.92 11.66
CA LYS A 20 7.55 3.77 12.34
C LYS A 20 8.83 4.08 13.14
N ASP A 21 9.70 4.92 12.59
CA ASP A 21 10.99 5.28 13.19
C ASP A 21 10.92 6.55 14.05
N SER A 22 9.73 7.13 14.24
CA SER A 22 9.48 8.36 15.01
C SER A 22 8.76 8.10 16.34
N ALA A 23 8.91 9.05 17.27
CA ALA A 23 8.23 9.03 18.54
C ALA A 23 7.53 10.38 18.81
N CYS A 24 6.29 10.33 19.26
CA CYS A 24 5.48 11.47 19.68
C CYS A 24 5.12 11.28 21.15
N LEU A 25 5.92 11.89 22.02
CA LEU A 25 5.90 11.70 23.47
C LEU A 25 5.51 12.99 24.19
N SER A 26 5.01 12.89 25.42
CA SER A 26 4.68 14.05 26.27
C SER A 26 3.79 15.05 25.53
N ALA A 27 4.18 16.33 25.46
CA ALA A 27 3.41 17.40 24.80
C ALA A 27 3.08 17.14 23.31
N CYS A 28 3.82 16.27 22.62
CA CYS A 28 3.47 15.86 21.26
C CYS A 28 2.16 15.07 21.19
N ALA A 29 1.84 14.29 22.22
CA ALA A 29 0.64 13.45 22.23
C ALA A 29 -0.65 14.27 22.03
N TYR A 30 -0.74 15.50 22.58
CA TYR A 30 -1.88 16.39 22.33
C TYR A 30 -2.00 16.80 20.86
N MET A 31 -0.88 17.05 20.17
CA MET A 31 -0.89 17.38 18.73
C MET A 31 -1.30 16.16 17.90
N PHE A 32 -0.87 14.95 18.25
CA PHE A 32 -1.36 13.73 17.60
C PHE A 32 -2.85 13.50 17.86
N LEU A 33 -3.26 13.62 19.13
CA LEU A 33 -4.64 13.41 19.57
C LEU A 33 -5.60 14.49 19.09
N ALA A 34 -5.16 15.59 18.50
CA ALA A 34 -6.03 16.59 17.89
C ALA A 34 -6.64 16.17 16.54
N GLY A 35 -5.90 15.39 15.74
CA GLY A 35 -6.22 15.12 14.33
C GLY A 35 -7.60 14.50 14.13
N VAL A 36 -8.31 14.84 13.06
CA VAL A 36 -9.61 14.22 12.74
C VAL A 36 -9.42 12.81 12.19
N GLU A 37 -8.33 12.60 11.45
CA GLU A 37 -7.80 11.29 11.10
C GLU A 37 -6.51 11.07 11.90
N ARG A 38 -6.26 9.84 12.38
CA ARG A 38 -5.10 9.49 13.22
C ARG A 38 -4.49 8.15 12.83
N LYS A 39 -3.16 8.04 12.78
CA LYS A 39 -2.46 6.74 12.65
C LYS A 39 -1.11 6.68 13.38
N VAL A 40 -0.91 5.64 14.18
CA VAL A 40 0.35 5.29 14.85
C VAL A 40 0.97 4.07 14.15
N ASP A 41 2.11 4.27 13.47
CA ASP A 41 3.02 3.18 13.07
C ASP A 41 4.30 3.15 13.94
N GLY A 42 4.66 4.29 14.57
CA GLY A 42 5.77 4.45 15.50
C GLY A 42 5.34 4.46 16.97
N LYS A 43 5.96 5.32 17.79
CA LYS A 43 5.69 5.39 19.24
C LYS A 43 4.82 6.60 19.63
N LEU A 44 3.64 6.35 20.20
CA LEU A 44 2.85 7.37 20.90
C LEU A 44 3.02 7.18 22.41
N GLY A 45 3.37 8.24 23.16
CA GLY A 45 3.58 8.15 24.60
C GLY A 45 2.99 9.31 25.40
N VAL A 46 2.39 8.97 26.54
CA VAL A 46 1.68 9.91 27.43
C VAL A 46 2.19 9.82 28.88
N HIS A 47 2.05 10.93 29.60
CA HIS A 47 2.30 11.03 31.04
C HIS A 47 1.49 12.21 31.62
N GLN A 48 1.33 12.26 32.95
CA GLN A 48 0.61 13.36 33.60
C GLN A 48 1.44 14.66 33.59
N ILE A 49 0.77 15.79 33.72
CA ILE A 49 1.43 17.09 33.80
C ILE A 49 2.19 17.27 35.13
N SER A 50 3.44 17.73 35.05
CA SER A 50 4.23 18.18 36.20
C SER A 50 3.85 19.60 36.62
N SER A 51 3.77 19.84 37.93
CA SER A 51 3.73 21.19 38.51
C SER A 51 4.90 21.38 39.48
N ASP A 52 5.64 22.47 39.34
CA ASP A 52 6.70 22.87 40.27
C ASP A 52 6.14 23.60 41.52
N THR A 53 4.84 23.89 41.55
CA THR A 53 4.16 24.53 42.68
C THR A 53 3.15 23.58 43.33
N SER A 54 3.08 23.64 44.67
CA SER A 54 2.14 22.86 45.50
C SER A 54 0.67 23.34 45.41
N ASP A 55 0.30 24.09 44.36
CA ASP A 55 -1.05 24.60 44.17
C ASP A 55 -1.98 23.51 43.61
N LEU A 56 -2.65 22.81 44.53
CA LEU A 56 -3.66 21.80 44.22
C LEU A 56 -4.85 22.36 43.44
N VAL A 57 -5.17 23.65 43.57
CA VAL A 57 -6.31 24.27 42.87
C VAL A 57 -5.92 24.60 41.43
N GLY A 58 -4.77 25.25 41.22
CA GLY A 58 -4.19 25.48 39.90
C GLY A 58 -3.95 24.19 39.12
N ALA A 59 -3.47 23.13 39.79
CA ALA A 59 -3.34 21.79 39.20
C ALA A 59 -4.68 21.19 38.77
N GLN A 60 -5.73 21.29 39.61
CA GLN A 60 -7.08 20.80 39.27
C GLN A 60 -7.69 21.55 38.09
N LEU A 61 -7.55 22.88 38.03
CA LEU A 61 -8.02 23.69 36.89
C LEU A 61 -7.30 23.29 35.60
N THR A 62 -5.97 23.14 35.65
CA THR A 62 -5.15 22.73 34.50
C THR A 62 -5.53 21.31 34.01
N ILE A 63 -5.87 20.40 34.92
CA ILE A 63 -6.36 19.06 34.56
C ILE A 63 -7.75 19.13 33.91
N SER A 64 -8.64 20.02 34.38
CA SER A 64 -9.95 20.25 33.74
C SER A 64 -9.80 20.73 32.31
N ASP A 65 -8.98 21.76 32.08
CA ASP A 65 -8.72 22.31 30.74
C ASP A 65 -8.17 21.23 29.78
N ILE A 66 -7.27 20.37 30.26
CA ILE A 66 -6.72 19.26 29.48
C ILE A 66 -7.79 18.21 29.18
N ILE A 67 -8.65 17.87 30.14
CA ILE A 67 -9.76 16.92 29.93
C ILE A 67 -10.74 17.46 28.89
N ASP A 68 -11.13 18.73 28.97
CA ASP A 68 -12.07 19.35 28.02
C ASP A 68 -11.49 19.43 26.61
N VAL A 69 -10.20 19.76 26.44
CA VAL A 69 -9.52 19.72 25.15
C VAL A 69 -9.40 18.30 24.60
N LEU A 70 -9.02 17.31 25.42
CA LEU A 70 -8.95 15.92 24.98
C LEU A 70 -10.33 15.35 24.62
N ASN A 71 -11.39 15.75 25.35
CA ASN A 71 -12.78 15.41 25.04
C ASN A 71 -13.26 16.05 23.74
N ARG A 72 -12.92 17.33 23.46
CA ARG A 72 -13.17 18.00 22.17
C ARG A 72 -12.57 17.20 21.01
N PHE A 73 -11.41 16.59 21.24
CA PHE A 73 -10.75 15.73 20.26
C PHE A 73 -11.26 14.26 20.25
N ASP A 74 -12.40 13.94 20.86
CA ASP A 74 -12.91 12.58 21.02
C ASP A 74 -11.88 11.57 21.57
N THR A 75 -11.00 11.99 22.50
CA THR A 75 -9.98 11.11 23.07
C THR A 75 -10.64 10.08 24.00
N PRO A 76 -10.34 8.77 23.90
CA PRO A 76 -10.94 7.76 24.76
C PRO A 76 -10.63 7.99 26.24
N VAL A 77 -11.63 7.81 27.11
CA VAL A 77 -11.47 7.98 28.57
C VAL A 77 -10.38 7.06 29.16
N ASP A 78 -10.15 5.89 28.57
CA ASP A 78 -9.04 5.01 28.95
C ASP A 78 -7.66 5.65 28.70
N VAL A 79 -7.50 6.40 27.60
CA VAL A 79 -6.27 7.12 27.23
C VAL A 79 -6.00 8.27 28.21
N LEU A 80 -7.06 8.99 28.62
CA LEU A 80 -6.98 9.95 29.72
C LEU A 80 -6.56 9.25 31.03
N SER A 81 -7.16 8.11 31.33
CA SER A 81 -6.85 7.36 32.56
C SER A 81 -5.40 6.86 32.60
N VAL A 82 -4.87 6.39 31.48
CA VAL A 82 -3.46 6.02 31.33
C VAL A 82 -2.56 7.25 31.50
N MET A 83 -2.83 8.33 30.75
CA MET A 83 -2.07 9.59 30.83
C MET A 83 -1.96 10.10 32.28
N PHE A 84 -3.09 10.26 33.00
CA PHE A 84 -3.08 10.81 34.35
C PHE A 84 -2.59 9.84 35.44
N LYS A 85 -2.53 8.52 35.19
CA LYS A 85 -1.92 7.55 36.12
C LYS A 85 -0.40 7.45 35.97
N THR A 86 0.15 7.74 34.79
CA THR A 86 1.60 7.68 34.54
C THR A 86 2.31 8.85 35.23
N PRO A 87 3.34 8.60 36.08
CA PRO A 87 4.09 9.65 36.78
C PRO A 87 4.73 10.70 35.84
N PRO A 88 4.98 11.95 36.29
CA PRO A 88 5.58 12.98 35.43
C PRO A 88 7.03 12.65 34.98
N ASN A 89 7.72 11.79 35.72
CA ASN A 89 9.08 11.31 35.44
C ASN A 89 9.12 9.98 34.66
N ASP A 90 7.97 9.52 34.15
CA ASP A 90 7.79 8.26 33.42
C ASP A 90 7.04 8.52 32.10
N MET A 91 6.91 7.51 31.22
CA MET A 91 6.30 7.66 29.90
C MET A 91 5.62 6.36 29.46
N HIS A 92 4.28 6.31 29.52
CA HIS A 92 3.54 5.17 28.99
C HIS A 92 3.49 5.26 27.47
N VAL A 93 4.33 4.48 26.80
CA VAL A 93 4.29 4.29 25.35
C VAL A 93 3.30 3.18 25.03
N PHE A 94 2.22 3.51 24.32
CA PHE A 94 1.15 2.56 24.02
C PHE A 94 1.66 1.38 23.18
N THR A 95 1.26 0.18 23.59
CA THR A 95 1.45 -1.06 22.84
C THR A 95 0.52 -1.14 21.61
N PRO A 96 0.84 -1.96 20.58
CA PRO A 96 -0.07 -2.18 19.44
C PRO A 96 -1.48 -2.60 19.86
N GLU A 97 -1.57 -3.45 20.89
CA GLU A 97 -2.83 -3.96 21.45
C GLU A 97 -3.65 -2.86 22.15
N GLU A 98 -2.99 -1.86 22.73
CA GLU A 98 -3.64 -0.66 23.27
C GLU A 98 -4.05 0.33 22.18
N ILE A 99 -3.22 0.49 21.14
CA ILE A 99 -3.54 1.35 19.97
C ILE A 99 -4.83 0.86 19.28
N GLU A 100 -5.00 -0.46 19.17
CA GLU A 100 -6.24 -1.08 18.70
C GLU A 100 -7.38 -0.97 19.73
N ARG A 101 -7.17 -1.41 20.98
CA ARG A 101 -8.20 -1.42 22.05
C ARG A 101 -8.81 -0.03 22.27
N TYR A 102 -7.97 0.99 22.34
CA TYR A 102 -8.38 2.38 22.55
C TYR A 102 -8.75 3.10 21.25
N LYS A 103 -8.64 2.45 20.08
CA LYS A 103 -8.96 3.05 18.76
C LYS A 103 -8.22 4.36 18.52
N LEU A 104 -6.94 4.39 18.88
CA LEU A 104 -6.04 5.53 18.68
C LEU A 104 -5.76 5.79 17.19
N ASN A 105 -5.99 4.79 16.34
CA ASN A 105 -6.06 4.92 14.89
C ASN A 105 -7.52 5.22 14.46
N ARG A 106 -7.71 6.26 13.63
CA ARG A 106 -9.03 6.74 13.16
C ARG A 106 -8.97 7.14 11.69
N THR A 107 -9.90 6.62 10.89
CA THR A 107 -10.19 7.09 9.52
C THR A 107 -11.26 8.20 9.54
N GLY A 108 -11.33 9.05 8.51
CA GLY A 108 -12.12 10.29 8.53
C GLY A 108 -13.65 10.17 8.54
N ASP A 109 -14.22 8.98 8.67
CA ASP A 109 -15.68 8.74 8.64
C ASP A 109 -16.29 8.94 10.04
N GLY A 110 -16.17 10.17 10.55
CA GLY A 110 -16.46 10.57 11.92
C GLY A 110 -17.95 10.66 12.28
N SER A 111 -18.67 9.54 12.25
CA SER A 111 -20.01 9.44 12.84
C SER A 111 -19.94 9.17 14.34
N LYS A 112 -20.61 10.02 15.13
CA LYS A 112 -20.59 9.98 16.61
C LYS A 112 -21.08 8.64 17.19
N PRO A 113 -20.58 8.22 18.37
CA PRO A 113 -21.28 7.25 19.20
C PRO A 113 -22.70 7.73 19.52
N SER A 114 -23.70 6.86 19.36
CA SER A 114 -25.08 7.20 19.68
C SER A 114 -25.28 7.28 21.19
N ALA A 115 -25.73 8.43 21.68
CA ALA A 115 -26.07 8.63 23.09
C ALA A 115 -27.46 8.07 23.39
N ALA A 116 -27.52 6.77 23.69
CA ALA A 116 -28.66 6.12 24.34
C ALA A 116 -28.15 5.29 25.54
N GLY A 117 -28.71 5.41 26.74
CA GLY A 117 -29.81 6.29 27.15
C GLY A 117 -30.43 5.77 28.45
N THR A 118 -29.87 6.18 29.59
CA THR A 118 -30.18 5.54 30.88
C THR A 118 -31.00 6.43 31.80
N SER A 119 -32.29 6.16 31.90
CA SER A 119 -33.08 6.36 33.13
C SER A 119 -34.35 5.51 33.08
N ALA A 120 -34.85 5.08 34.25
CA ALA A 120 -36.05 4.26 34.37
C ALA A 120 -36.78 4.55 35.70
N ALA A 121 -38.10 4.26 35.70
CA ALA A 121 -39.05 4.42 36.81
C ALA A 121 -39.44 5.88 37.18
N PRO A 122 -40.63 6.07 37.80
CA PRO A 122 -41.91 5.44 37.45
C PRO A 122 -43.10 6.43 37.37
N ASP A 123 -44.16 6.03 36.67
CA ASP A 123 -45.40 6.80 36.48
C ASP A 123 -46.33 6.86 37.70
N THR A 124 -47.03 7.99 37.87
CA THR A 124 -48.24 8.11 38.72
C THR A 124 -49.29 9.06 38.12
N SER A 125 -50.27 8.47 37.41
CA SER A 125 -51.75 8.65 37.55
C SER A 125 -52.41 10.03 37.83
N PRO A 126 -53.69 10.29 37.41
CA PRO A 126 -54.59 9.57 36.49
C PRO A 126 -55.34 10.53 35.48
N PRO A 127 -56.65 10.47 35.12
CA PRO A 127 -57.00 10.16 33.71
C PRO A 127 -58.13 10.98 33.01
N ALA A 128 -58.30 10.74 31.70
CA ALA A 128 -59.56 10.84 30.92
C ALA A 128 -60.12 12.28 30.63
N PRO A 129 -61.10 12.50 29.71
CA PRO A 129 -61.89 11.49 28.96
C PRO A 129 -62.07 11.66 27.42
N ASN A 130 -62.42 10.52 26.81
CA ASN A 130 -63.18 10.24 25.58
C ASN A 130 -63.55 11.34 24.56
N ALA A 131 -63.37 10.99 23.28
CA ALA A 131 -64.43 11.07 22.26
C ALA A 131 -64.42 9.78 21.39
N THR A 132 -65.60 9.31 20.97
CA THR A 132 -65.79 7.97 20.35
C THR A 132 -66.18 8.09 18.88
N SER A 133 -65.73 7.18 18.00
CA SER A 133 -66.45 6.77 16.78
C SER A 133 -66.07 5.36 16.30
N THR A 134 -67.10 4.53 16.11
CA THR A 134 -67.17 3.19 15.48
C THR A 134 -67.38 3.33 13.95
N THR A 135 -67.37 2.33 13.05
CA THR A 135 -67.19 0.85 13.05
C THR A 135 -66.88 0.37 11.60
N GLU A 136 -66.51 -0.92 11.42
CA GLU A 136 -66.77 -1.85 10.27
C GLU A 136 -66.48 -1.40 8.81
N SER A 137 -65.75 -2.12 7.93
CA SER A 137 -65.67 -3.56 7.55
C SER A 137 -66.68 -4.01 6.47
N THR A 138 -66.22 -4.31 5.24
CA THR A 138 -66.79 -5.38 4.36
C THR A 138 -65.92 -5.79 3.15
N ALA A 139 -66.15 -7.04 2.73
CA ALA A 139 -65.65 -7.91 1.65
C ALA A 139 -65.19 -7.36 0.26
N GLN A 140 -64.45 -8.25 -0.44
CA GLN A 140 -64.11 -8.24 -1.89
C GLN A 140 -65.13 -9.03 -2.74
N PRO A 141 -65.04 -9.01 -4.09
CA PRO A 141 -64.78 -10.29 -4.81
C PRO A 141 -63.99 -10.24 -6.16
N VAL A 142 -62.92 -11.06 -6.24
CA VAL A 142 -62.42 -11.96 -7.33
C VAL A 142 -62.58 -11.72 -8.87
N THR A 143 -61.43 -11.57 -9.58
CA THR A 143 -60.91 -12.23 -10.85
C THR A 143 -61.71 -12.25 -12.18
N PRO A 144 -61.12 -12.57 -13.40
CA PRO A 144 -59.81 -13.18 -13.79
C PRO A 144 -58.83 -12.22 -14.55
N GLU A 145 -57.50 -12.39 -14.72
CA GLU A 145 -56.59 -13.54 -15.00
C GLU A 145 -56.51 -13.91 -16.52
N GLN A 146 -55.40 -14.14 -17.27
CA GLN A 146 -53.91 -14.32 -17.15
C GLN A 146 -53.24 -13.80 -18.49
N PRO A 147 -51.96 -14.05 -18.93
CA PRO A 147 -50.66 -14.34 -18.27
C PRO A 147 -49.39 -13.56 -18.83
N ARG A 148 -48.29 -13.63 -18.06
CA ARG A 148 -46.83 -13.60 -18.41
C ARG A 148 -46.27 -12.98 -19.73
N SER A 149 -45.25 -12.15 -19.53
CA SER A 149 -43.91 -12.31 -20.17
C SER A 149 -42.80 -12.04 -19.13
N ILE A 150 -41.56 -12.47 -19.40
CA ILE A 150 -40.41 -12.51 -18.45
C ILE A 150 -39.14 -12.00 -19.14
N GLU A 151 -38.21 -11.42 -18.36
CA GLU A 151 -36.88 -10.90 -18.75
C GLU A 151 -36.92 -9.66 -19.69
N THR A 152 -35.99 -8.70 -19.62
CA THR A 152 -34.67 -8.67 -18.97
C THR A 152 -34.46 -7.37 -18.17
N THR A 153 -34.04 -7.45 -16.90
CA THR A 153 -33.55 -6.27 -16.17
C THR A 153 -32.14 -5.90 -16.63
N VAL A 154 -32.01 -4.80 -17.38
CA VAL A 154 -30.71 -4.18 -17.65
C VAL A 154 -30.13 -3.67 -16.32
N GLY A 155 -29.03 -4.28 -15.87
CA GLY A 155 -28.34 -3.83 -14.66
C GLY A 155 -27.78 -2.43 -14.85
N THR A 156 -28.26 -1.47 -14.04
CA THR A 156 -27.90 -0.05 -14.16
C THR A 156 -26.39 0.18 -14.02
N THR A 157 -25.79 0.76 -15.04
CA THR A 157 -24.39 1.18 -15.04
C THR A 157 -24.13 2.16 -13.88
N PRO A 158 -23.16 1.91 -12.97
CA PRO A 158 -22.82 2.87 -11.92
C PRO A 158 -22.30 4.19 -12.52
N THR A 159 -22.85 5.31 -12.05
CA THR A 159 -22.44 6.65 -12.51
C THR A 159 -21.02 7.02 -12.02
N PRO A 160 -20.22 7.80 -12.76
CA PRO A 160 -18.80 8.04 -12.43
C PRO A 160 -18.49 8.89 -11.18
N GLN A 161 -19.48 9.20 -10.34
CA GLN A 161 -19.37 10.23 -9.30
C GLN A 161 -19.10 9.72 -7.88
N THR A 162 -18.87 8.41 -7.69
CA THR A 162 -18.42 7.84 -6.40
C THR A 162 -16.95 7.43 -6.45
N GLN A 163 -16.08 8.31 -6.97
CA GLN A 163 -14.69 8.31 -6.52
C GLN A 163 -14.70 8.72 -5.04
N ALA A 164 -14.58 7.73 -4.15
CA ALA A 164 -14.33 8.02 -2.75
C ALA A 164 -13.06 8.87 -2.65
N LYS A 165 -13.15 10.04 -2.01
CA LYS A 165 -11.95 10.72 -1.51
C LYS A 165 -11.30 9.75 -0.53
N LEU A 166 -10.12 9.27 -0.87
CA LEU A 166 -9.31 8.54 0.10
C LEU A 166 -9.05 9.45 1.31
N SER A 167 -8.90 8.84 2.48
CA SER A 167 -8.50 9.57 3.68
C SER A 167 -7.18 10.32 3.42
N THR A 168 -7.02 11.50 4.02
CA THR A 168 -5.76 12.25 3.90
C THR A 168 -4.60 11.48 4.53
N ILE A 169 -4.87 10.63 5.53
CA ILE A 169 -3.92 9.62 6.02
C ILE A 169 -3.60 8.55 4.97
N GLU A 170 -4.56 8.01 4.22
CA GLU A 170 -4.22 7.06 3.17
C GLU A 170 -3.38 7.68 2.07
N GLU A 171 -3.66 8.93 1.66
CA GLU A 171 -2.80 9.60 0.68
C GLU A 171 -1.39 9.82 1.27
N PHE A 172 -1.27 10.34 2.49
CA PHE A 172 0.01 10.56 3.15
C PHE A 172 0.80 9.26 3.34
N THR A 173 0.15 8.21 3.86
CA THR A 173 0.80 6.92 4.17
C THR A 173 1.09 6.07 2.95
N LYS A 174 0.49 6.36 1.79
CA LYS A 174 0.84 5.74 0.50
C LYS A 174 1.92 6.53 -0.27
N ARG A 175 2.27 7.77 0.14
CA ARG A 175 3.43 8.48 -0.43
C ARG A 175 4.73 7.74 -0.06
N PRO A 176 5.67 7.58 -0.99
CA PRO A 176 6.91 6.88 -0.70
C PRO A 176 7.85 7.77 0.12
N ASN A 177 8.29 7.26 1.27
CA ASN A 177 9.28 7.92 2.13
C ASN A 177 10.66 7.24 2.07
N ARG A 178 10.76 6.10 1.37
CA ARG A 178 11.99 5.32 1.21
C ARG A 178 12.08 4.75 -0.22
N ILE A 179 13.28 4.35 -0.62
CA ILE A 179 13.53 3.61 -1.86
C ILE A 179 14.51 2.45 -1.60
N ALA A 180 14.18 1.26 -2.09
CA ALA A 180 15.10 0.13 -2.18
C ALA A 180 15.70 0.08 -3.59
N VAL A 181 17.04 0.12 -3.69
CA VAL A 181 17.76 0.05 -4.97
C VAL A 181 18.47 -1.28 -5.14
N TYR A 182 18.55 -1.75 -6.39
CA TYR A 182 19.04 -3.08 -6.77
C TYR A 182 19.97 -2.98 -7.98
N THR A 183 21.06 -3.74 -7.96
CA THR A 183 22.01 -3.90 -9.08
C THR A 183 21.82 -5.26 -9.75
N GLY A 184 21.83 -5.31 -11.08
CA GLY A 184 21.66 -6.55 -11.86
C GLY A 184 20.21 -7.04 -11.98
N LEU A 185 19.26 -6.35 -11.33
CA LEU A 185 17.83 -6.64 -11.35
C LEU A 185 17.14 -5.72 -12.35
N ASP A 186 16.52 -6.32 -13.37
CA ASP A 186 15.55 -5.67 -14.24
C ASP A 186 14.17 -5.76 -13.59
N LEU A 187 13.42 -4.67 -13.62
CA LEU A 187 11.99 -4.67 -13.33
C LEU A 187 11.31 -4.47 -14.67
N PHE A 188 10.59 -5.49 -15.15
CA PHE A 188 10.14 -5.58 -16.53
C PHE A 188 8.61 -5.40 -16.65
N GLY A 189 8.16 -4.58 -17.60
CA GLY A 189 6.75 -4.26 -17.83
C GLY A 189 6.21 -3.17 -16.91
N ASP A 190 4.91 -2.86 -17.02
CA ASP A 190 4.21 -1.80 -16.26
C ASP A 190 4.75 -0.37 -16.47
N ASP A 191 5.51 -0.16 -17.54
CA ASP A 191 6.11 1.12 -17.96
C ASP A 191 5.05 2.18 -18.31
N ILE A 192 5.03 3.28 -17.56
CA ILE A 192 4.24 4.50 -17.85
C ILE A 192 4.96 5.36 -18.89
N SER A 193 6.29 5.45 -18.78
CA SER A 193 7.12 6.34 -19.60
C SER A 193 8.53 5.79 -19.76
N SER A 194 9.18 6.14 -20.88
CA SER A 194 10.55 5.75 -21.20
C SER A 194 11.32 6.98 -21.66
N ILE A 195 12.32 7.39 -20.88
CA ILE A 195 13.07 8.64 -21.07
C ILE A 195 14.58 8.38 -21.21
N ARG A 196 15.32 9.39 -21.65
CA ARG A 196 16.77 9.45 -21.49
C ARG A 196 17.06 10.03 -20.11
N ALA A 197 17.95 9.39 -19.36
CA ALA A 197 18.59 9.95 -18.18
C ALA A 197 20.11 9.78 -18.29
N SER A 198 20.86 10.73 -17.75
CA SER A 198 22.32 10.69 -17.64
C SER A 198 22.78 9.60 -16.66
N ASP A 199 22.12 9.49 -15.51
CA ASP A 199 22.37 8.47 -14.49
C ASP A 199 21.08 7.91 -13.85
N ALA A 200 21.25 6.98 -12.91
CA ALA A 200 20.16 6.33 -12.20
C ALA A 200 19.49 7.23 -11.14
N ALA A 201 20.13 8.32 -10.69
CA ALA A 201 19.56 9.26 -9.73
C ALA A 201 18.61 10.25 -10.43
N GLU A 202 18.96 10.74 -11.62
CA GLU A 202 18.03 11.48 -12.49
C GLU A 202 16.82 10.62 -12.87
N CYS A 203 17.04 9.32 -13.14
CA CYS A 203 15.96 8.37 -13.38
C CYS A 203 15.04 8.17 -12.15
N ALA A 204 15.64 8.03 -10.96
CA ALA A 204 14.89 7.96 -9.70
C ALA A 204 14.07 9.23 -9.42
N GLN A 205 14.68 10.40 -9.61
CA GLN A 205 14.02 11.69 -9.42
C GLN A 205 12.83 11.86 -10.38
N SER A 206 13.00 11.42 -11.64
CA SER A 206 11.95 11.43 -12.65
C SER A 206 10.75 10.55 -12.28
N CYS A 207 10.95 9.47 -11.52
CA CYS A 207 9.87 8.67 -10.94
C CYS A 207 9.22 9.37 -9.74
N LEU A 208 10.05 9.90 -8.82
CA LEU A 208 9.61 10.50 -7.55
C LEU A 208 8.66 11.70 -7.76
N VAL A 209 8.92 12.54 -8.76
CA VAL A 209 8.06 13.70 -9.08
C VAL A 209 6.69 13.34 -9.68
N MET A 210 6.41 12.06 -9.96
CA MET A 210 5.12 11.59 -10.47
C MET A 210 4.07 11.36 -9.37
N ASN A 211 4.23 11.94 -8.17
CA ASN A 211 3.27 11.93 -7.06
C ASN A 211 2.71 10.53 -6.74
N GLY A 212 3.57 9.51 -6.69
CA GLY A 212 3.20 8.12 -6.37
C GLY A 212 2.55 7.33 -7.50
N GLN A 213 2.32 7.92 -8.68
CA GLN A 213 1.90 7.16 -9.87
C GLN A 213 3.01 6.20 -10.32
N CYS A 214 4.26 6.68 -10.32
CA CYS A 214 5.45 5.86 -10.51
C CYS A 214 5.88 5.25 -9.17
N LYS A 215 6.03 3.92 -9.13
CA LYS A 215 6.35 3.13 -7.94
C LYS A 215 7.68 2.39 -8.06
N ALA A 216 8.19 2.26 -9.29
CA ALA A 216 9.51 1.71 -9.55
C ALA A 216 10.10 2.30 -10.82
N PHE A 217 11.41 2.13 -11.00
CA PHE A 217 12.08 2.37 -12.27
C PHE A 217 13.15 1.32 -12.54
N THR A 218 13.54 1.20 -13.80
CA THR A 218 14.80 0.56 -14.21
C THR A 218 15.60 1.51 -15.06
N PHE A 219 16.88 1.67 -14.73
CA PHE A 219 17.88 2.39 -15.48
C PHE A 219 18.84 1.39 -16.12
N ASN A 220 19.04 1.50 -17.44
CA ASN A 220 20.02 0.71 -18.17
C ASN A 220 21.37 1.45 -18.17
N ALA A 221 22.30 0.95 -17.36
CA ALA A 221 23.62 1.53 -17.12
C ALA A 221 24.68 1.10 -18.16
N ASN A 222 24.28 0.49 -19.28
CA ASN A 222 25.21 0.07 -20.33
C ASN A 222 25.81 1.30 -21.05
N PRO A 223 27.12 1.59 -20.92
CA PRO A 223 27.72 2.79 -21.50
C PRO A 223 27.75 2.79 -23.04
N LYS A 224 27.44 1.65 -23.68
CA LYS A 224 27.30 1.54 -25.14
C LYS A 224 25.99 2.16 -25.65
N ILE A 225 24.99 2.37 -24.78
CA ILE A 225 23.70 2.97 -25.14
C ILE A 225 23.84 4.50 -25.17
N THR A 226 24.12 5.01 -26.36
CA THR A 226 24.25 6.45 -26.61
C THR A 226 22.93 7.11 -27.00
N LYS A 227 22.02 6.37 -27.68
CA LYS A 227 20.73 6.84 -28.21
C LYS A 227 19.56 5.97 -27.72
N GLY A 228 18.35 6.53 -27.75
CA GLY A 228 17.12 5.89 -27.25
C GLY A 228 16.94 6.05 -25.73
N PRO A 229 15.79 5.66 -25.17
CA PRO A 229 15.57 5.70 -23.74
C PRO A 229 16.46 4.70 -23.00
N ASN A 230 16.89 5.06 -21.80
CA ASN A 230 17.62 4.20 -20.88
C ASN A 230 17.05 4.26 -19.45
N CYS A 231 15.99 5.04 -19.22
CA CYS A 231 15.26 5.12 -17.96
C CYS A 231 13.80 4.77 -18.20
N PHE A 232 13.30 3.78 -17.46
CA PHE A 232 12.02 3.11 -17.69
C PHE A 232 11.17 3.21 -16.42
N LEU A 233 10.20 4.13 -16.41
CA LEU A 233 9.41 4.57 -15.25
C LEU A 233 8.10 3.77 -15.14
N LYS A 234 7.80 3.18 -13.98
CA LYS A 234 6.80 2.11 -13.85
C LYS A 234 5.71 2.36 -12.81
N SER A 235 4.49 1.96 -13.15
CA SER A 235 3.28 2.06 -12.29
C SER A 235 3.23 1.03 -11.15
N SER A 236 4.14 0.07 -11.19
CA SER A 236 4.22 -1.14 -10.38
C SER A 236 5.68 -1.61 -10.35
N ALA A 237 6.01 -2.58 -9.50
CA ALA A 237 7.34 -3.22 -9.53
C ALA A 237 7.54 -4.17 -10.73
N GLY A 238 6.49 -4.45 -11.51
CA GLY A 238 6.54 -5.30 -12.69
C GLY A 238 6.97 -6.74 -12.38
N ARG A 239 7.48 -7.43 -13.41
CA ARG A 239 8.09 -8.76 -13.30
C ARG A 239 9.60 -8.62 -13.04
N ALA A 240 10.12 -9.26 -12.00
CA ALA A 240 11.55 -9.36 -11.76
C ALA A 240 12.26 -10.17 -12.87
N ASP A 241 13.44 -9.74 -13.30
CA ASP A 241 14.31 -10.47 -14.22
C ASP A 241 15.80 -10.12 -13.99
N GLY A 242 16.72 -10.96 -14.46
CA GLY A 242 18.17 -10.73 -14.31
C GLY A 242 18.78 -10.08 -15.55
N ASN A 243 19.43 -8.93 -15.38
CA ASN A 243 20.11 -8.18 -16.44
C ASN A 243 21.30 -7.41 -15.85
N SER A 244 22.53 -7.78 -16.20
CA SER A 244 23.74 -7.32 -15.49
C SER A 244 24.02 -5.81 -15.61
N VAL A 245 23.38 -5.11 -16.55
CA VAL A 245 23.45 -3.65 -16.72
C VAL A 245 22.22 -2.90 -16.20
N ALA A 246 21.26 -3.59 -15.57
CA ALA A 246 20.10 -2.95 -14.95
C ALA A 246 20.43 -2.44 -13.53
N PHE A 247 20.04 -1.19 -13.26
CA PHE A 247 19.95 -0.61 -11.93
C PHE A 247 18.48 -0.26 -11.70
N SER A 248 17.81 -0.88 -10.74
CA SER A 248 16.39 -0.66 -10.49
C SER A 248 16.13 -0.09 -9.10
N GLY A 249 15.13 0.77 -8.99
CA GLY A 249 14.65 1.30 -7.72
C GLY A 249 13.17 0.97 -7.54
N ARG A 250 12.79 0.45 -6.36
CA ARG A 250 11.39 0.33 -5.92
C ARG A 250 11.15 1.31 -4.78
N PHE A 251 10.19 2.19 -4.96
CA PHE A 251 9.74 3.12 -3.93
C PHE A 251 8.89 2.39 -2.88
N LEU A 252 9.02 2.82 -1.63
CA LEU A 252 8.43 2.20 -0.44
C LEU A 252 7.80 3.27 0.44
N SER A 253 6.61 2.97 0.96
CA SER A 253 5.94 3.77 1.98
C SER A 253 6.49 3.51 3.39
N GLY A 254 5.99 4.24 4.39
CA GLY A 254 6.26 3.95 5.80
C GLY A 254 5.62 2.64 6.29
N ALA A 255 4.59 2.15 5.59
CA ALA A 255 3.88 0.91 5.92
C ALA A 255 4.50 -0.33 5.24
N ASP A 256 5.25 -0.17 4.16
CA ASP A 256 5.95 -1.28 3.50
C ASP A 256 7.04 -1.89 4.42
N ALA A 257 7.11 -3.22 4.45
CA ALA A 257 8.25 -3.92 5.01
C ALA A 257 9.50 -3.77 4.10
N ASP A 258 10.68 -3.89 4.71
CA ASP A 258 11.94 -3.90 3.96
C ASP A 258 11.99 -5.12 3.03
N PRO A 259 12.30 -4.96 1.73
CA PRO A 259 12.25 -6.09 0.79
C PRO A 259 13.28 -7.17 1.14
N PRO A 260 12.86 -8.45 1.26
CA PRO A 260 13.76 -9.54 1.60
C PRO A 260 14.69 -9.89 0.42
N THR A 261 15.78 -10.58 0.74
CA THR A 261 16.57 -11.29 -0.28
C THR A 261 15.73 -12.41 -0.90
N PHE A 262 15.71 -12.50 -2.23
CA PHE A 262 15.02 -13.55 -2.98
C PHE A 262 15.94 -14.18 -4.04
N ALA A 263 15.62 -15.40 -4.46
CA ALA A 263 16.34 -16.11 -5.53
C ALA A 263 15.49 -16.14 -6.80
N LEU A 264 16.13 -15.95 -7.96
CA LEU A 264 15.47 -16.01 -9.27
C LEU A 264 16.33 -16.78 -10.27
N GLY A 265 15.69 -17.57 -11.14
CA GLY A 265 16.33 -18.17 -12.31
C GLY A 265 16.46 -17.12 -13.42
N THR A 266 17.68 -16.77 -13.82
CA THR A 266 17.95 -15.63 -14.70
C THR A 266 18.64 -16.04 -16.00
N ILE A 267 18.34 -15.34 -17.10
CA ILE A 267 19.12 -15.42 -18.35
C ILE A 267 19.48 -13.98 -18.75
N ASP A 268 20.65 -13.53 -18.30
CA ASP A 268 21.17 -12.17 -18.52
C ASP A 268 21.37 -11.89 -20.02
N PRO A 269 20.67 -10.88 -20.60
CA PRO A 269 20.83 -10.53 -22.00
C PRO A 269 22.24 -10.11 -22.43
N GLN A 270 23.11 -9.70 -21.49
CA GLN A 270 24.49 -9.30 -21.81
C GLN A 270 25.50 -10.45 -21.79
N SER A 271 25.24 -11.55 -21.05
CA SER A 271 26.26 -12.59 -20.78
C SER A 271 25.78 -14.04 -20.92
N ALA A 272 24.48 -14.29 -21.12
CA ALA A 272 23.89 -15.63 -21.17
C ALA A 272 23.13 -15.92 -22.47
N LEU A 273 23.32 -15.09 -23.52
CA LEU A 273 22.75 -15.29 -24.86
C LEU A 273 23.84 -15.56 -25.91
N PHE A 274 23.60 -16.57 -26.76
CA PHE A 274 24.54 -17.10 -27.73
C PHE A 274 23.89 -17.09 -29.11
N HIS A 275 24.32 -16.18 -29.96
CA HIS A 275 23.83 -16.01 -31.34
C HIS A 275 24.49 -17.02 -32.29
N ASP A 276 23.72 -17.48 -33.28
CA ASP A 276 24.09 -18.53 -34.24
C ASP A 276 24.56 -19.85 -33.59
N VAL A 277 24.05 -20.13 -32.38
CA VAL A 277 24.27 -21.37 -31.62
C VAL A 277 22.95 -22.07 -31.33
N ASP A 278 22.91 -23.36 -31.60
CA ASP A 278 21.85 -24.32 -31.28
C ASP A 278 22.30 -25.18 -30.09
N PHE A 279 21.46 -25.32 -29.06
CA PHE A 279 21.72 -26.25 -27.97
C PHE A 279 21.00 -27.56 -28.28
N ARG A 280 21.73 -28.58 -28.72
CA ARG A 280 21.14 -29.85 -29.18
C ARG A 280 20.64 -30.69 -28.01
N GLY A 281 19.35 -31.02 -28.04
CA GLY A 281 18.68 -31.92 -27.09
C GLY A 281 18.30 -31.26 -25.77
N GLY A 282 17.86 -32.09 -24.82
CA GLY A 282 17.39 -31.65 -23.50
C GLY A 282 16.00 -31.03 -23.47
N ASP A 283 15.28 -30.99 -24.60
CA ASP A 283 13.97 -30.33 -24.74
C ASP A 283 12.91 -30.87 -23.77
N LEU A 284 12.18 -29.98 -23.09
CA LEU A 284 11.08 -30.31 -22.17
C LEU A 284 9.82 -30.83 -22.89
N SER A 285 9.79 -30.74 -24.23
CA SER A 285 8.64 -31.07 -25.06
C SER A 285 9.10 -31.46 -26.47
N PRO A 286 8.49 -32.48 -27.10
CA PRO A 286 8.75 -32.83 -28.52
C PRO A 286 8.14 -31.82 -29.51
N ARG A 287 7.48 -30.77 -29.01
CA ARG A 287 6.89 -29.67 -29.80
C ARG A 287 7.39 -28.31 -29.28
N PRO A 288 7.60 -27.30 -30.15
CA PRO A 288 8.02 -25.98 -29.73
C PRO A 288 6.93 -25.28 -28.89
N HIS A 289 7.32 -24.30 -28.08
CA HIS A 289 6.44 -23.60 -27.16
C HIS A 289 5.27 -22.93 -27.89
N SER A 290 4.05 -23.10 -27.36
CA SER A 290 2.80 -22.74 -28.03
C SER A 290 2.63 -21.22 -28.19
N THR A 291 2.98 -20.44 -27.18
CA THR A 291 2.77 -18.98 -27.12
C THR A 291 4.00 -18.14 -27.42
N ALA A 292 5.21 -18.62 -27.10
CA ALA A 292 6.44 -17.84 -27.28
C ALA A 292 6.86 -17.79 -28.75
N LYS A 293 6.79 -16.61 -29.39
CA LYS A 293 7.05 -16.39 -30.83
C LYS A 293 8.15 -15.39 -31.13
N THR A 294 8.74 -14.76 -30.11
CA THR A 294 9.97 -13.95 -30.20
C THR A 294 11.09 -14.58 -29.35
N PRO A 295 12.37 -14.18 -29.55
CA PRO A 295 13.46 -14.57 -28.66
C PRO A 295 13.23 -14.14 -27.22
N LEU A 296 12.59 -12.98 -27.00
CA LEU A 296 12.32 -12.43 -25.68
C LEU A 296 11.27 -13.27 -24.95
N ASP A 297 10.14 -13.60 -25.61
CA ASP A 297 9.12 -14.48 -25.03
C ASP A 297 9.72 -15.85 -24.69
N CYS A 298 10.65 -16.36 -25.52
CA CYS A 298 11.28 -17.65 -25.29
C CYS A 298 12.24 -17.64 -24.10
N ARG A 299 13.00 -16.55 -23.94
CA ARG A 299 13.86 -16.31 -22.76
C ARG A 299 13.02 -16.18 -21.49
N LEU A 300 11.94 -15.37 -21.53
CA LEU A 300 11.05 -15.16 -20.40
C LEU A 300 10.31 -16.45 -20.01
N ALA A 301 9.74 -17.18 -20.98
CA ALA A 301 9.11 -18.49 -20.73
C ALA A 301 10.08 -19.53 -20.14
N CYS A 302 11.37 -19.48 -20.52
CA CYS A 302 12.38 -20.30 -19.85
C CYS A 302 12.68 -19.81 -18.43
N VAL A 303 12.74 -18.51 -18.18
CA VAL A 303 12.89 -17.95 -16.82
C VAL A 303 11.74 -18.44 -15.92
N ASP A 304 10.49 -18.36 -16.40
CA ASP A 304 9.28 -18.68 -15.62
C ASP A 304 9.02 -20.19 -15.42
N ASP A 305 9.43 -21.08 -16.34
CA ASP A 305 9.36 -22.53 -16.08
C ASP A 305 10.53 -22.98 -15.19
N ASN A 306 10.24 -23.36 -13.95
CA ASN A 306 11.23 -23.86 -12.97
C ASN A 306 12.04 -25.08 -13.44
N ARG A 307 11.54 -25.84 -14.43
CA ARG A 307 12.26 -26.97 -15.03
C ARG A 307 13.18 -26.54 -16.18
N CYS A 308 12.98 -25.34 -16.73
CA CYS A 308 13.77 -24.87 -17.86
C CYS A 308 15.13 -24.36 -17.39
N MET A 309 16.19 -25.04 -17.84
CA MET A 309 17.59 -24.71 -17.60
C MET A 309 18.23 -24.03 -18.81
N ALA A 310 17.66 -24.17 -20.01
CA ALA A 310 18.09 -23.45 -21.21
C ALA A 310 16.98 -23.35 -22.26
N PHE A 311 17.14 -22.46 -23.22
CA PHE A 311 16.30 -22.41 -24.42
C PHE A 311 17.13 -22.31 -25.70
N SER A 312 16.50 -22.68 -26.82
CA SER A 312 16.94 -22.31 -28.16
C SER A 312 15.76 -21.75 -28.94
N TYR A 313 15.93 -20.58 -29.54
CA TYR A 313 14.94 -19.95 -30.40
C TYR A 313 15.45 -19.93 -31.85
N ASN A 314 14.63 -20.41 -32.79
CA ASN A 314 14.93 -20.42 -34.21
C ASN A 314 14.18 -19.27 -34.91
N TYR A 315 14.91 -18.29 -35.46
CA TYR A 315 14.34 -17.10 -36.08
C TYR A 315 13.55 -17.42 -37.35
N ALA A 316 14.07 -18.31 -38.20
CA ALA A 316 13.43 -18.65 -39.48
C ALA A 316 12.08 -19.36 -39.31
N LYS A 317 11.94 -20.22 -38.29
CA LYS A 317 10.72 -20.98 -38.00
C LYS A 317 9.81 -20.34 -36.95
N LYS A 318 10.26 -19.26 -36.28
CA LYS A 318 9.61 -18.66 -35.08
C LYS A 318 9.30 -19.69 -34.00
N GLN A 319 10.24 -20.60 -33.76
CA GLN A 319 10.09 -21.72 -32.83
C GLN A 319 10.95 -21.51 -31.58
N CYS A 320 10.29 -21.53 -30.43
CA CYS A 320 10.93 -21.56 -29.12
C CYS A 320 11.03 -23.01 -28.60
N TRP A 321 12.20 -23.43 -28.15
CA TRP A 321 12.46 -24.78 -27.62
C TRP A 321 13.07 -24.69 -26.20
N LEU A 322 12.22 -24.86 -25.19
CA LEU A 322 12.58 -24.87 -23.76
C LEU A 322 13.18 -26.23 -23.36
N LYS A 323 14.23 -26.23 -22.56
CA LYS A 323 15.06 -27.42 -22.26
C LYS A 323 15.32 -27.59 -20.76
N GLY A 324 15.29 -28.82 -20.29
CA GLY A 324 15.63 -29.23 -18.91
C GLY A 324 17.14 -29.31 -18.64
N SER A 325 17.96 -29.20 -19.67
CA SER A 325 19.43 -29.12 -19.58
C SER A 325 19.98 -28.25 -20.72
N VAL A 326 21.26 -27.90 -20.65
CA VAL A 326 21.92 -27.05 -21.67
C VAL A 326 22.18 -27.80 -22.99
N GLY A 327 22.03 -29.13 -23.01
CA GLY A 327 22.29 -29.94 -24.21
C GLY A 327 23.76 -29.83 -24.69
N THR A 328 23.98 -30.05 -25.99
CA THR A 328 25.29 -29.88 -26.64
C THR A 328 25.30 -28.63 -27.52
N PRO A 329 26.11 -27.59 -27.22
CA PRO A 329 26.25 -26.43 -28.09
C PRO A 329 26.82 -26.79 -29.47
N MET A 330 26.12 -26.40 -30.53
CA MET A 330 26.48 -26.63 -31.93
C MET A 330 26.25 -25.36 -32.77
N PRO A 331 27.00 -25.15 -33.87
CA PRO A 331 26.72 -24.07 -34.81
C PRO A 331 25.29 -24.19 -35.39
N GLY A 332 24.52 -23.10 -35.30
CA GLY A 332 23.10 -23.05 -35.62
C GLY A 332 22.71 -21.69 -36.19
N LYS A 333 23.09 -21.44 -37.46
CA LYS A 333 22.83 -20.15 -38.13
C LYS A 333 21.33 -19.79 -38.11
N GLY A 334 21.01 -18.57 -37.71
CA GLY A 334 19.63 -18.10 -37.55
C GLY A 334 18.95 -18.62 -36.28
N MET A 335 19.73 -18.92 -35.24
CA MET A 335 19.24 -19.27 -33.90
C MET A 335 19.87 -18.38 -32.82
N VAL A 336 19.21 -18.29 -31.68
CA VAL A 336 19.80 -17.78 -30.44
C VAL A 336 19.45 -18.74 -29.31
N SER A 337 20.45 -19.14 -28.54
CA SER A 337 20.27 -20.00 -27.36
C SER A 337 20.72 -19.26 -26.10
N GLY A 338 20.22 -19.69 -24.94
CA GLY A 338 20.62 -19.12 -23.66
C GLY A 338 20.33 -20.05 -22.49
N PHE A 339 21.12 -19.94 -21.41
CA PHE A 339 21.00 -20.84 -20.26
C PHE A 339 20.75 -20.09 -18.95
N LYS A 340 19.97 -20.72 -18.07
CA LYS A 340 19.54 -20.19 -16.78
C LYS A 340 20.64 -20.32 -15.73
N LYS A 341 20.90 -19.23 -15.00
CA LYS A 341 21.66 -19.22 -13.75
C LYS A 341 20.75 -18.77 -12.62
N PHE A 342 20.73 -19.48 -11.50
CA PHE A 342 20.06 -18.99 -10.29
C PHE A 342 20.93 -17.92 -9.64
N GLN A 343 20.33 -16.77 -9.34
CA GLN A 343 20.99 -15.62 -8.71
C GLN A 343 20.12 -15.10 -7.55
N ASN A 344 20.78 -14.64 -6.49
CA ASN A 344 20.12 -14.01 -5.35
C ASN A 344 20.13 -12.49 -5.54
N PHE A 345 18.98 -11.86 -5.29
CA PHE A 345 18.80 -10.42 -5.33
C PHE A 345 18.37 -9.92 -3.95
N SER A 346 19.05 -8.90 -3.46
CA SER A 346 18.71 -8.15 -2.25
C SER A 346 18.78 -6.66 -2.56
N PRO A 347 18.13 -5.79 -1.78
CA PRO A 347 18.40 -4.35 -1.83
C PRO A 347 19.90 -4.09 -1.61
N ALA A 348 20.56 -3.44 -2.57
CA ALA A 348 21.93 -2.96 -2.42
C ALA A 348 22.00 -1.81 -1.40
N LYS A 349 20.92 -1.04 -1.28
CA LYS A 349 20.66 -0.08 -0.20
C LYS A 349 19.16 0.19 -0.08
N ILE A 350 18.70 0.50 1.14
CA ILE A 350 17.43 1.19 1.38
C ILE A 350 17.77 2.62 1.82
N ILE A 351 17.13 3.62 1.21
CA ILE A 351 17.45 5.05 1.37
C ILE A 351 16.17 5.80 1.73
N SER A 352 16.20 6.61 2.79
CA SER A 352 15.10 7.50 3.16
C SER A 352 15.08 8.75 2.27
N LEU A 353 13.87 9.25 1.96
CA LEU A 353 13.59 10.34 1.02
C LEU A 353 13.13 11.61 1.77
N ASN A 354 13.81 11.90 2.89
CA ASN A 354 13.46 12.97 3.83
C ASN A 354 13.94 14.35 3.35
#